data_AF-A0A357L6S6-F1
#
_entry.id   AF-A0A357L6S6-F1
#
_cell.length_a   1.000
_cell.length_b   1.000
_cell.length_c   1.000
_cell.angle_alpha   90.00
_cell.angle_beta   90.00
_cell.angle_gamma   90.00
#
_symmetry.space_group_name_H-M   'P 1'
#
loop_
_entity.id
_entity.type
_entity.pdbx_description
1 polymer ?
#
loop_
_entity_poly.entity_id
_entity_poly.type
_entity_poly.pdbx_seq_one_letter_code
_entity_poly.pdbx_strand_id
1 'polypeptide(L)'
;MRLSALLKDPLTHFLAAGALLFMIASVAAPGGDEAKAIVVDREALLSHVQFRSKAFEPGAAEALLDGMSDDARAKLVKDYVREEALDREAIALGLDAGDYVIRQRRVQKAEFLAEAAAKTPDLTAKEVAAF
;
A
#
# COMPACT_ATOMS: atom_id res chain seq x y z
N MET A 1 -28.19 13.98 -40.38
CA MET A 1 -27.93 15.24 -39.67
C MET A 1 -26.63 15.84 -40.20
N ARG A 2 -26.59 17.15 -40.48
CA ARG A 2 -25.42 17.80 -41.12
C ARG A 2 -24.34 18.05 -40.06
N LEU A 3 -23.18 17.38 -40.18
CA LEU A 3 -22.02 17.51 -39.27
C LEU A 3 -21.58 18.97 -39.06
N SER A 4 -21.75 19.81 -40.08
CA SER A 4 -21.42 21.24 -40.05
C SER A 4 -22.33 22.09 -39.17
N ALA A 5 -23.52 21.62 -38.79
CA ALA A 5 -24.39 22.29 -37.82
C ALA A 5 -23.91 22.05 -36.38
N LEU A 6 -23.38 20.85 -36.11
CA LEU A 6 -22.80 20.49 -34.82
C LEU A 6 -21.55 21.33 -34.51
N LEU A 7 -20.73 21.67 -35.50
CA LEU A 7 -19.54 22.53 -35.31
C LEU A 7 -19.84 24.03 -35.13
N LYS A 8 -21.10 24.48 -35.26
CA LYS A 8 -21.46 25.91 -35.10
C LYS A 8 -22.27 26.19 -33.85
N ASP A 9 -22.63 25.16 -33.11
CA ASP A 9 -23.42 25.26 -31.89
C ASP A 9 -22.50 25.62 -30.71
N PRO A 10 -22.78 26.70 -29.95
CA PRO A 10 -22.02 27.01 -28.73
C PRO A 10 -21.99 25.86 -27.72
N LEU A 11 -23.03 25.03 -27.67
CA LEU A 11 -23.12 23.90 -26.74
C LEU A 11 -22.08 22.82 -27.04
N THR A 12 -21.78 22.56 -28.32
CA THR A 12 -20.79 21.54 -28.70
C THR A 12 -19.38 21.97 -28.40
N HIS A 13 -19.07 23.27 -28.50
CA HIS A 13 -17.78 23.82 -28.09
C HIS A 13 -17.58 23.70 -26.59
N PHE A 14 -18.61 24.00 -25.80
CA PHE A 14 -18.58 23.81 -24.35
C PHE A 14 -18.35 22.34 -23.98
N LEU A 15 -19.06 21.42 -24.65
CA LEU A 15 -18.89 19.98 -24.42
C LEU A 15 -17.49 19.50 -24.82
N ALA A 16 -16.97 19.96 -25.95
CA ALA A 16 -15.63 19.62 -26.43
C ALA A 16 -14.53 20.17 -25.50
N ALA A 17 -14.69 21.40 -25.02
CA ALA A 17 -13.78 21.99 -24.04
C ALA A 17 -13.82 21.22 -22.71
N GLY A 18 -15.01 20.85 -22.23
CA GLY A 18 -15.17 20.01 -21.04
C GLY A 18 -14.54 18.62 -21.20
N ALA A 19 -14.76 17.97 -22.34
CA ALA A 19 -14.15 16.68 -22.65
C ALA A 19 -12.62 16.78 -22.73
N LEU A 20 -12.08 17.84 -23.33
CA LEU A 20 -10.65 18.08 -23.39
C LEU A 20 -10.05 18.30 -21.99
N LEU A 21 -10.70 19.09 -21.14
CA LEU A 21 -10.27 19.30 -19.75
C LEU A 21 -10.31 17.99 -18.96
N PHE A 22 -11.34 17.17 -19.14
CA PHE A 22 -11.46 15.87 -18.48
C PHE A 22 -10.35 14.90 -18.91
N MET A 23 -10.03 14.84 -20.21
CA MET A 23 -8.93 14.03 -20.74
C MET A 23 -7.56 14.46 -20.18
N ILE A 24 -7.33 15.77 -20.07
CA ILE A 24 -6.10 16.30 -19.46
C ILE A 24 -6.05 15.91 -17.98
N ALA A 25 -7.14 16.10 -17.25
CA ALA A 25 -7.21 15.76 -15.83
C ALA A 25 -7.01 14.26 -15.57
N SER A 26 -7.58 13.39 -16.41
CA SER A 26 -7.45 11.93 -16.25
C SER A 26 -6.03 11.42 -16.45
N VAL A 27 -5.25 12.08 -17.31
CA VAL A 27 -3.83 11.71 -17.54
C VAL A 27 -2.90 12.38 -16.54
N ALA A 28 -3.25 13.57 -16.04
CA ALA A 28 -2.45 14.30 -15.05
C ALA A 28 -2.56 13.73 -13.62
N ALA A 29 -3.65 13.04 -13.30
CA ALA A 29 -3.90 12.46 -11.98
C ALA A 29 -4.38 11.00 -12.05
N PRO A 30 -3.54 10.07 -12.52
CA PRO A 30 -3.87 8.65 -12.47
C PRO A 30 -3.94 8.21 -10.99
N GLY A 31 -5.15 8.05 -10.44
CA GLY A 31 -5.38 7.52 -9.09
C GLY A 31 -6.11 8.43 -8.08
N GLY A 32 -6.79 9.49 -8.52
CA GLY A 32 -7.25 10.62 -7.70
C GLY A 32 -7.99 10.37 -6.37
N ASP A 33 -8.67 9.23 -6.16
CA ASP A 33 -9.43 8.95 -4.92
C ASP A 33 -8.98 7.66 -4.19
N GLU A 34 -8.83 6.53 -4.88
CA GLU A 34 -8.39 5.28 -4.22
C GLU A 34 -6.93 5.37 -3.73
N ALA A 35 -6.06 6.12 -4.41
CA ALA A 35 -4.65 6.23 -4.00
C ALA A 35 -4.46 6.98 -2.67
N LYS A 36 -5.48 7.73 -2.21
CA LYS A 36 -5.42 8.54 -0.99
C LYS A 36 -6.13 7.91 0.20
N ALA A 37 -6.95 6.88 -0.02
CA ALA A 37 -7.61 6.17 1.06
C ALA A 37 -6.59 5.34 1.86
N ILE A 38 -6.68 5.39 3.19
CA ILE A 38 -5.95 4.49 4.08
C ILE A 38 -6.94 3.41 4.50
N VAL A 39 -6.74 2.20 3.99
CA VAL A 39 -7.57 1.04 4.34
C VAL A 39 -7.13 0.54 5.71
N VAL A 40 -8.05 0.51 6.66
CA VAL A 40 -7.81 -0.03 8.00
C VAL A 40 -8.64 -1.30 8.16
N ASP A 41 -8.02 -2.44 7.85
CA ASP A 41 -8.60 -3.75 8.08
C ASP A 41 -7.86 -4.52 9.19
N ARG A 42 -8.32 -5.74 9.47
CA ARG A 42 -7.73 -6.57 10.53
C ARG A 42 -6.28 -6.94 10.21
N GLU A 43 -5.95 -7.21 8.95
CA GLU A 43 -4.61 -7.62 8.54
C GLU A 43 -3.59 -6.47 8.71
N ALA A 44 -3.99 -5.26 8.33
CA ALA A 44 -3.22 -4.04 8.54
C ALA A 44 -2.95 -3.80 10.02
N LEU A 45 -3.98 -3.93 10.88
CA LEU A 45 -3.83 -3.75 12.32
C LEU A 45 -2.98 -4.86 12.97
N LEU A 46 -3.13 -6.12 12.54
CA LEU A 46 -2.29 -7.22 13.01
C LEU A 46 -0.83 -6.99 12.69
N SER A 47 -0.53 -6.62 11.44
CA SER A 47 0.82 -6.30 11.00
C SER A 47 1.40 -5.15 11.83
N HIS A 48 0.62 -4.07 12.01
CA HIS A 48 1.05 -2.93 12.81
C HIS A 48 1.32 -3.31 14.27
N VAL A 49 0.47 -4.13 14.90
CA VAL A 49 0.68 -4.64 16.26
C VAL A 49 1.94 -5.50 16.31
N GLN A 50 2.10 -6.46 15.40
CA GLN A 50 3.24 -7.37 15.34
C GLN A 50 4.57 -6.61 15.32
N PHE A 51 4.70 -5.59 14.46
CA PHE A 51 5.94 -4.81 14.37
C PHE A 51 6.16 -3.90 15.59
N ARG A 52 5.09 -3.31 16.14
CA ARG A 52 5.21 -2.40 17.30
C ARG A 52 5.49 -3.11 18.62
N SER A 53 4.86 -4.25 18.84
CA SER A 53 5.04 -5.05 20.06
C SER A 53 6.15 -6.10 19.94
N LYS A 54 6.73 -6.26 18.73
CA LYS A 54 7.69 -7.33 18.39
C LYS A 54 7.11 -8.74 18.63
N ALA A 55 5.81 -8.89 18.47
CA ALA A 55 5.09 -10.14 18.68
C ALA A 55 5.13 -11.03 17.41
N PHE A 56 6.31 -11.55 17.09
CA PHE A 56 6.52 -12.42 15.91
C PHE A 56 6.19 -13.90 16.15
N GLU A 57 5.94 -14.28 17.41
CA GLU A 57 5.49 -15.63 17.74
C GLU A 57 4.08 -15.89 17.15
N PRO A 58 3.81 -17.11 16.62
CA PRO A 58 2.51 -17.45 16.06
C PRO A 58 1.37 -17.15 17.05
N GLY A 59 0.36 -16.39 16.61
CA GLY A 59 -0.83 -16.05 17.40
C GLY A 59 -0.64 -14.95 18.45
N ALA A 60 0.58 -14.47 18.71
CA ALA A 60 0.82 -13.46 19.74
C ALA A 60 0.22 -12.09 19.38
N ALA A 61 0.37 -11.65 18.12
CA ALA A 61 -0.22 -10.40 17.64
C ALA A 61 -1.76 -10.45 17.63
N GLU A 62 -2.33 -11.61 17.30
CA GLU A 62 -3.78 -11.84 17.28
C GLU A 62 -4.37 -11.79 18.68
N ALA A 63 -3.76 -12.50 19.63
CA ALA A 63 -4.17 -12.47 21.03
C ALA A 63 -4.09 -11.05 21.62
N LEU A 64 -3.05 -10.28 21.26
CA LEU A 64 -2.93 -8.88 21.67
C LEU A 64 -4.06 -8.03 21.09
N LEU A 65 -4.30 -8.09 19.78
CA LEU A 65 -5.32 -7.26 19.10
C LEU A 65 -6.75 -7.60 19.57
N ASP A 66 -7.04 -8.90 19.73
CA ASP A 66 -8.35 -9.38 20.15
C ASP A 66 -8.60 -9.09 21.65
N GLY A 67 -7.54 -9.03 22.46
CA GLY A 67 -7.60 -8.67 23.88
C GLY A 67 -7.64 -7.16 24.18
N MET A 68 -7.53 -6.28 23.17
CA MET A 68 -7.60 -4.84 23.38
C MET A 68 -9.01 -4.37 23.74
N SER A 69 -9.10 -3.39 24.65
CA SER A 69 -10.33 -2.62 24.84
C SER A 69 -10.65 -1.77 23.61
N ASP A 70 -11.91 -1.35 23.48
CA ASP A 70 -12.34 -0.49 22.38
C ASP A 70 -11.54 0.82 22.31
N ASP A 71 -11.25 1.44 23.46
CA ASP A 71 -10.41 2.65 23.54
C ASP A 71 -8.99 2.41 23.07
N ALA A 72 -8.39 1.28 23.47
CA ALA A 72 -7.05 0.90 23.05
C ALA A 72 -7.00 0.63 21.54
N ARG A 73 -8.03 -0.04 21.00
CA ARG A 73 -8.17 -0.30 19.57
C ARG A 73 -8.38 0.98 18.77
N ALA A 74 -9.20 1.91 19.26
CA ALA A 74 -9.39 3.23 18.63
C ALA A 74 -8.09 4.03 18.58
N LYS A 75 -7.29 3.99 19.66
CA LYS A 75 -5.97 4.59 19.68
C LYS A 75 -5.02 3.92 18.69
N LEU A 76 -5.01 2.59 18.62
CA LEU A 76 -4.21 1.83 17.66
C LEU A 76 -4.53 2.23 16.22
N VAL A 77 -5.82 2.30 15.87
CA VAL A 77 -6.27 2.75 14.54
C VAL A 77 -5.77 4.15 14.23
N LYS A 78 -5.91 5.09 15.17
CA LYS A 78 -5.42 6.46 14.98
C LYS A 78 -3.91 6.52 14.77
N ASP A 79 -3.15 5.74 15.55
CA ASP A 79 -1.70 5.68 15.43
C ASP A 79 -1.29 5.08 14.08
N TYR A 80 -1.93 4.00 13.63
CA TYR A 80 -1.72 3.39 12.31
C TYR A 80 -1.98 4.37 11.17
N VAL A 81 -3.15 5.01 11.16
CA VAL A 81 -3.52 5.99 10.12
C VAL A 81 -2.54 7.15 10.06
N ARG A 82 -2.06 7.62 11.23
CA ARG A 82 -1.06 8.69 11.29
C ARG A 82 0.27 8.25 10.70
N GLU A 83 0.71 7.04 11.01
CA GLU A 83 1.98 6.49 10.49
C GLU A 83 1.93 6.34 8.97
N GLU A 84 0.86 5.74 8.43
CA GLU A 84 0.63 5.59 6.99
C GLU A 84 0.58 6.94 6.26
N ALA A 85 -0.13 7.92 6.82
CA ALA A 85 -0.22 9.24 6.23
C ALA A 85 1.16 9.93 6.17
N LEU A 86 1.95 9.81 7.23
CA LEU A 86 3.29 10.39 7.29
C LEU A 86 4.28 9.67 6.35
N ASP A 87 4.21 8.34 6.24
CA ASP A 87 5.05 7.57 5.34
C ASP A 87 4.77 7.93 3.86
N ARG A 88 3.49 7.98 3.48
CA ARG A 88 3.09 8.40 2.12
C ARG A 88 3.54 9.82 1.79
N GLU A 89 3.41 10.75 2.74
CA GLU A 89 3.88 12.12 2.56
C GLU A 89 5.42 12.18 2.47
N ALA A 90 6.14 11.42 3.29
CA ALA A 90 7.59 11.35 3.22
C ALA A 90 8.08 10.85 1.86
N ILE A 91 7.41 9.85 1.28
CA ILE A 91 7.68 9.36 -0.08
C ILE A 91 7.33 10.42 -1.13
N ALA A 92 6.19 11.09 -1.00
CA ALA A 92 5.78 12.16 -1.92
C ALA A 92 6.76 13.33 -1.94
N LEU A 93 7.38 13.63 -0.79
CA LEU A 93 8.45 14.63 -0.64
C LEU A 93 9.84 14.11 -1.04
N GLY A 94 9.97 12.83 -1.39
CA GLY A 94 11.25 12.20 -1.79
C GLY A 94 12.24 12.03 -0.64
N LEU A 95 11.78 11.93 0.61
CA LEU A 95 12.64 11.82 1.79
C LEU A 95 13.34 10.47 1.90
N ASP A 96 12.93 9.47 1.12
CA ASP A 96 13.57 8.15 1.05
C ASP A 96 14.75 8.11 0.04
N ALA A 97 14.83 9.10 -0.85
CA ALA A 97 15.82 9.17 -1.91
C ALA A 97 17.18 9.63 -1.38
N GLY A 98 18.24 8.93 -1.78
CA GLY A 98 19.62 9.27 -1.39
C GLY A 98 19.99 8.92 0.05
N ASP A 99 19.09 8.34 0.84
CA ASP A 99 19.39 7.89 2.20
C ASP A 99 20.15 6.56 2.21
N TYR A 100 21.36 6.57 2.78
CA TYR A 100 22.23 5.40 2.87
C TYR A 100 21.65 4.30 3.79
N VAL A 101 20.99 4.67 4.90
CA VAL A 101 20.38 3.73 5.85
C VAL A 101 19.23 2.98 5.18
N ILE A 102 18.36 3.68 4.43
CA ILE A 102 17.27 3.08 3.67
C ILE A 102 17.82 2.14 2.59
N ARG A 103 18.86 2.56 1.87
CA ARG A 103 19.57 1.69 0.91
C ARG A 103 20.10 0.42 1.59
N GLN A 104 20.77 0.54 2.73
CA GLN A 104 21.33 -0.60 3.45
C GLN A 104 20.24 -1.55 3.95
N ARG A 105 19.11 -1.03 4.46
CA ARG A 105 17.95 -1.86 4.86
C ARG A 105 17.35 -2.64 3.69
N ARG A 106 17.28 -2.04 2.49
CA ARG A 106 16.83 -2.76 1.27
C ARG A 106 17.76 -3.91 0.92
N VAL A 107 19.07 -3.71 1.02
CA VAL A 107 20.07 -4.77 0.79
C VAL A 107 19.89 -5.91 1.79
N GLN A 108 19.79 -5.61 3.10
CA GLN A 108 19.58 -6.63 4.14
C GLN A 108 18.31 -7.45 3.90
N LYS A 109 17.21 -6.82 3.49
CA LYS A 109 15.96 -7.52 3.13
C LYS A 109 16.15 -8.47 1.94
N ALA A 110 16.89 -8.04 0.91
CA ALA A 110 17.18 -8.88 -0.25
C ALA A 110 18.07 -10.08 0.10
N GLU A 111 19.10 -9.86 0.93
CA GLU A 111 19.97 -10.92 1.45
C GLU A 111 19.18 -11.96 2.26
N PHE A 112 18.29 -11.49 3.15
CA PHE A 112 17.42 -12.37 3.92
C PHE A 112 16.53 -13.25 3.04
N LEU A 113 15.92 -12.68 2.00
CA LEU A 113 15.10 -13.44 1.05
C LEU A 113 15.93 -14.47 0.26
N ALA A 114 17.14 -14.10 -0.16
CA ALA A 114 18.04 -15.00 -0.85
C ALA A 114 18.48 -16.17 0.04
N GLU A 115 18.78 -15.91 1.31
CA GLU A 115 19.11 -16.93 2.30
C GLU A 115 17.92 -17.86 2.59
N ALA A 116 16.71 -17.31 2.73
CA ALA A 116 15.49 -18.09 2.94
C ALA A 116 15.20 -19.03 1.76
N ALA A 117 15.37 -18.54 0.52
CA ALA A 117 15.23 -19.37 -0.68
C ALA A 117 16.27 -20.50 -0.73
N ALA A 118 17.53 -20.22 -0.39
CA ALA A 118 18.60 -21.22 -0.36
C ALA A 118 18.41 -22.28 0.75
N LYS A 119 17.72 -21.94 1.85
CA LYS A 119 17.40 -22.86 2.95
C LYS A 119 16.16 -23.73 2.73
N THR A 120 15.42 -23.53 1.65
CA THR A 120 14.28 -24.40 1.32
C THR A 120 14.85 -25.72 0.81
N PRO A 121 14.76 -26.84 1.57
CA PRO A 121 15.27 -28.12 1.11
C PRO A 121 14.50 -28.52 -0.14
N ASP A 122 15.21 -28.94 -1.18
CA ASP A 122 14.61 -29.72 -2.26
C ASP A 122 14.16 -31.04 -1.63
N LEU A 123 12.93 -31.09 -1.11
CA LEU A 123 12.30 -32.32 -0.65
C LEU A 123 12.12 -33.20 -1.88
N THR A 124 13.20 -33.85 -2.31
CA THR A 124 13.15 -34.79 -3.41
C THR A 124 12.17 -35.88 -3.01
N ALA A 125 11.35 -36.34 -3.97
CA ALA A 125 10.26 -37.29 -3.75
C ALA A 125 10.66 -38.61 -3.04
N LYS A 126 11.95 -38.84 -2.79
CA LYS A 126 12.48 -39.94 -1.99
C LYS A 126 12.29 -39.76 -0.47
N GLU A 127 12.17 -38.55 0.06
CA GLU A 127 12.05 -38.33 1.51
C GLU A 127 10.62 -38.50 2.04
N VAL A 128 9.61 -38.32 1.19
CA VAL A 128 8.19 -38.56 1.53
C VAL A 128 7.84 -40.05 1.60
N ALA A 129 8.63 -40.94 0.99
CA ALA A 129 8.38 -42.39 1.00
C ALA A 129 8.88 -43.11 2.27
N ALA A 130 9.54 -42.39 3.19
CA ALA A 130 10.10 -42.95 4.43
C ALA A 130 9.32 -42.55 5.70
N PHE A 131 8.20 -41.86 5.54
CA PHE A 131 7.18 -41.59 6.57
C PHE A 131 5.82 -42.08 6.08
#